data_AF-A0A651HIV3-F1
#
_entry.id   AF-A0A651HIV3-F1
#
_cell.length_a   1.000
_cell.length_b   1.000
_cell.length_c   1.000
_cell.angle_alpha   90.00
_cell.angle_beta   90.00
_cell.angle_gamma   90.00
#
_symmetry.space_group_name_H-M   'P 1'
#
loop_
_entity.id
_entity.type
_entity.pdbx_description
1 polymer ?
#
loop_
_entity_poly.entity_id
_entity_poly.type
_entity_poly.pdbx_seq_one_letter_code
_entity_poly.pdbx_strand_id
1 'polypeptide(L)'
;MSGIQLTGLASGFDWKSVVDQLMELQRLPINRLRVEQQANSRQLTGFSDLTAKLGDLQTSLNTFSGDNLFARKVASVGGGEANGWTAAASPAATAGSYGFDILKVATASVREGATNVSRPLSESDDVSELTIAMGNLGMAVGAGEITVNGERVTVDPSESFQDLFDRIESATGGEVTARYDADSDRIVLESDSEIVLGSAADSSNFLQAAKLFNNGTGTVASHGALGSLDQAETLASARLATEITAVDGEGTGAFSINGVEFEYNLGEDRIKDIVQRVNASAAGVELIHNPAEDRFSLRNTVTGDLGMALSEAEGGLLAALGLTGPESSLQRGDNTEFRVDGGNIRISQSNTLNADAHGIAGLNLTVGSAGNQTVEIASDSEAVREQVDEFVSRYNAVQELITRQTRVETGNDGEVNTSIFSGNREIGSLSRDLRNAVFVASEIQDVGVRRLQNYGVDFARGTNRLEVRDESVLTDAISNRPDELRDLFMTSGTGLVDRLKATTDRFISANGTAPRQSERLQARNQDLDRQIGDIERRLLQQRKLMESQFLAMEQAQSRIQQQMGNLLRMFES
;
A
#
# COMPACT_ATOMS: atom_id res chain seq x y z
N MET A 1 -79.68 -35.93 1.75
CA MET A 1 -79.87 -34.96 2.85
C MET A 1 -79.55 -35.67 4.15
N SER A 2 -78.36 -35.40 4.69
CA SER A 2 -77.97 -35.75 6.06
C SER A 2 -77.96 -34.44 6.83
N GLY A 3 -78.77 -34.37 7.89
CA GLY A 3 -79.10 -33.14 8.58
C GLY A 3 -77.88 -32.52 9.26
N ILE A 4 -77.62 -31.25 8.93
CA ILE A 4 -76.75 -30.40 9.74
C ILE A 4 -77.51 -30.16 11.05
N GLN A 5 -77.18 -30.93 12.08
CA GLN A 5 -77.57 -30.62 13.46
C GLN A 5 -76.80 -29.35 13.87
N LEU A 6 -77.51 -28.23 14.01
CA LEU A 6 -77.02 -27.06 14.74
C LEU A 6 -76.95 -27.42 16.23
N THR A 7 -75.82 -28.01 16.63
CA THR A 7 -75.38 -28.13 18.01
C THR A 7 -74.56 -26.89 18.36
N GLY A 8 -74.94 -26.16 19.42
CA GLY A 8 -74.07 -25.12 20.01
C GLY A 8 -74.62 -23.70 20.18
N LEU A 9 -75.93 -23.44 20.14
CA LEU A 9 -76.49 -22.08 20.27
C LEU A 9 -76.56 -21.52 21.73
N ALA A 10 -75.74 -22.03 22.66
CA ALA A 10 -75.70 -21.53 24.05
C ALA A 10 -74.29 -21.41 24.66
N SER A 11 -73.22 -21.66 23.91
CA SER A 11 -71.83 -21.58 24.39
C SER A 11 -71.05 -20.63 23.49
N GLY A 12 -70.15 -19.82 24.05
CA GLY A 12 -69.37 -18.81 23.33
C GLY A 12 -68.67 -19.35 22.08
N PHE A 13 -69.36 -19.31 20.94
CA PHE A 13 -68.87 -19.80 19.66
C PHE A 13 -67.75 -18.89 19.18
N ASP A 14 -66.53 -19.45 19.09
CA ASP A 14 -65.35 -18.73 18.60
C ASP A 14 -65.40 -18.58 17.07
N TRP A 15 -66.32 -17.74 16.61
CA TRP A 15 -66.46 -17.41 15.20
C TRP A 15 -65.20 -16.75 14.63
N LYS A 16 -64.37 -16.13 15.49
CA LYS A 16 -63.13 -15.47 15.08
C LYS A 16 -62.14 -16.49 14.52
N SER A 17 -61.96 -17.62 15.22
CA SER A 17 -61.13 -18.74 14.76
C SER A 17 -61.63 -19.34 13.44
N VAL A 18 -62.95 -19.48 13.26
CA VAL A 18 -63.54 -19.98 12.00
C VAL A 18 -63.31 -19.00 10.85
N VAL A 19 -63.51 -17.70 11.09
CA VAL A 19 -63.21 -16.65 10.11
C VAL A 19 -61.72 -16.69 9.77
N ASP A 20 -60.82 -16.82 10.75
CA ASP A 20 -59.38 -16.90 10.50
C ASP A 20 -58.99 -18.10 9.61
N GLN A 21 -59.50 -19.30 9.89
CA GLN A 21 -59.26 -20.49 9.07
C GLN A 21 -59.80 -20.35 7.63
N LEU A 22 -60.99 -19.77 7.46
CA LEU A 22 -61.56 -19.49 6.14
C LEU A 22 -60.71 -18.48 5.37
N MET A 23 -60.25 -17.43 6.05
CA MET A 23 -59.37 -16.42 5.46
C MET A 23 -58.00 -17.01 5.06
N GLU A 24 -57.46 -17.95 5.84
CA GLU A 24 -56.22 -18.67 5.48
C GLU A 24 -56.38 -19.52 4.21
N LEU A 25 -57.47 -20.27 4.10
CA LEU A 25 -57.75 -21.06 2.89
C LEU A 25 -57.91 -20.14 1.66
N GLN A 26 -58.58 -19.00 1.84
CA GLN A 26 -58.76 -18.00 0.78
C GLN A 26 -57.46 -17.26 0.42
N ARG A 27 -56.39 -17.36 1.22
CA ARG A 27 -55.04 -16.83 0.91
C ARG A 27 -54.19 -17.77 0.04
N LEU A 28 -54.63 -19.00 -0.24
CA LEU A 28 -53.87 -19.94 -1.10
C LEU A 28 -53.43 -19.34 -2.46
N PRO A 29 -54.24 -18.55 -3.18
CA PRO A 29 -53.82 -17.89 -4.41
C PRO A 29 -52.65 -16.91 -4.18
N ILE A 30 -52.67 -16.13 -3.09
CA ILE A 30 -51.58 -15.22 -2.73
C ILE A 30 -50.29 -16.00 -2.50
N ASN A 31 -50.35 -17.14 -1.80
CA ASN A 31 -49.17 -17.97 -1.57
C ASN A 31 -48.56 -18.47 -2.87
N ARG A 32 -49.38 -18.85 -3.86
CA ARG A 32 -48.89 -19.25 -5.20
C ARG A 32 -48.20 -18.10 -5.92
N LEU A 33 -48.81 -16.90 -5.92
CA LEU A 33 -48.22 -15.71 -6.55
C LEU A 33 -46.91 -15.29 -5.88
N ARG A 34 -46.82 -15.39 -4.54
CA ARG A 34 -45.59 -15.12 -3.78
C ARG A 34 -44.47 -16.12 -4.09
N VAL A 35 -44.81 -17.40 -4.26
CA VAL A 35 -43.84 -18.42 -4.71
C VAL A 35 -43.32 -18.09 -6.11
N GLU A 36 -44.19 -17.67 -7.03
CA GLU A 36 -43.80 -17.23 -8.36
C GLU A 36 -42.90 -15.98 -8.33
N GLN A 37 -43.25 -14.99 -7.50
CA GLN A 37 -42.42 -13.80 -7.29
C GLN A 37 -41.04 -14.17 -6.76
N GLN A 38 -40.97 -15.06 -5.77
CA GLN A 38 -39.71 -15.54 -5.24
C GLN A 38 -38.88 -16.27 -6.32
N ALA A 39 -39.51 -17.06 -7.17
CA ALA A 39 -38.83 -17.72 -8.29
C ALA A 39 -38.26 -16.70 -9.28
N ASN A 40 -39.04 -15.69 -9.67
CA ASN A 40 -38.58 -14.60 -10.55
C ASN A 40 -37.41 -13.83 -9.91
N SER A 41 -37.48 -13.54 -8.59
CA SER A 41 -36.40 -12.85 -7.88
C SER A 41 -35.10 -13.67 -7.83
N ARG A 42 -35.19 -15.00 -7.65
CA ARG A 42 -34.01 -15.89 -7.75
C ARG A 42 -33.42 -15.87 -9.16
N GLN A 43 -34.24 -15.82 -10.21
CA GLN A 43 -33.77 -15.69 -11.59
C GLN A 43 -33.09 -14.33 -11.83
N LEU A 44 -33.61 -13.23 -11.27
CA LEU A 44 -32.96 -11.91 -11.33
C LEU A 44 -31.55 -11.95 -10.72
N THR A 45 -31.41 -12.53 -9.52
CA THR A 45 -30.09 -12.74 -8.90
C THR A 45 -29.20 -13.61 -9.80
N GLY A 46 -29.73 -14.70 -10.36
CA GLY A 46 -28.98 -15.56 -11.27
C GLY A 46 -28.44 -14.85 -12.51
N PHE A 47 -29.24 -13.98 -13.15
CA PHE A 47 -28.78 -13.15 -14.27
C PHE A 47 -27.75 -12.11 -13.84
N SER A 48 -27.90 -11.52 -12.64
CA SER A 48 -26.91 -10.59 -12.08
C SER A 48 -25.57 -11.29 -11.85
N ASP A 49 -25.57 -12.46 -11.20
CA ASP A 49 -24.35 -13.25 -10.94
C ASP A 49 -23.64 -13.64 -12.25
N LEU A 50 -24.41 -14.05 -13.26
CA LEU A 50 -23.87 -14.42 -14.57
C LEU A 50 -23.31 -13.20 -15.30
N THR A 51 -24.01 -12.06 -15.23
CA THR A 51 -23.53 -10.79 -15.80
C THR A 51 -22.21 -10.36 -15.16
N ALA A 52 -22.11 -10.45 -13.84
CA ALA A 52 -20.88 -10.16 -13.11
C ALA A 52 -19.72 -11.06 -13.56
N LYS A 53 -19.91 -12.39 -13.58
CA LYS A 53 -18.84 -13.31 -14.03
C LYS A 53 -18.44 -13.13 -15.49
N LEU A 54 -19.38 -12.79 -16.37
CA LEU A 54 -19.08 -12.48 -17.76
C LEU A 54 -18.30 -11.17 -17.88
N GLY A 55 -18.60 -10.18 -17.03
CA GLY A 55 -17.81 -8.95 -16.90
C GLY A 55 -16.39 -9.20 -16.38
N ASP A 56 -16.22 -10.08 -15.40
CA ASP A 56 -14.89 -10.51 -14.93
C ASP A 56 -14.09 -11.16 -16.06
N LEU A 57 -14.73 -12.04 -16.85
CA LEU A 57 -14.12 -12.65 -18.03
C LEU A 57 -13.73 -11.58 -19.07
N GLN A 58 -14.60 -10.62 -19.37
CA GLN A 58 -14.26 -9.51 -20.29
C GLN A 58 -13.06 -8.70 -19.79
N THR A 59 -12.98 -8.46 -18.47
CA THR A 59 -11.86 -7.74 -17.85
C THR A 59 -10.55 -8.51 -18.03
N SER A 60 -10.55 -9.82 -17.75
CA SER A 60 -9.41 -10.71 -18.02
C SER A 60 -9.04 -10.79 -19.51
N LEU A 61 -9.98 -10.62 -20.43
CA LEU A 61 -9.68 -10.57 -21.86
C LEU A 61 -9.08 -9.23 -22.31
N ASN A 62 -9.34 -8.12 -21.60
CA ASN A 62 -8.81 -6.80 -21.92
C ASN A 62 -7.31 -6.67 -21.62
N THR A 63 -6.80 -7.39 -20.62
CA THR A 63 -5.40 -7.32 -20.20
C THR A 63 -4.43 -7.86 -21.26
N PHE A 64 -4.87 -8.79 -22.12
CA PHE A 64 -4.09 -9.21 -23.30
C PHE A 64 -3.75 -8.03 -24.23
N SER A 65 -4.66 -7.04 -24.35
CA SER A 65 -4.48 -5.86 -25.21
C SER A 65 -3.87 -4.63 -24.53
N GLY A 66 -4.02 -4.48 -23.20
CA GLY A 66 -3.67 -3.25 -22.49
C GLY A 66 -2.16 -3.01 -22.32
N ASP A 67 -1.38 -4.08 -22.13
CA ASP A 67 0.00 -3.96 -21.63
C ASP A 67 1.08 -4.36 -22.64
N ASN A 68 0.72 -4.53 -23.92
CA ASN A 68 1.59 -5.12 -24.93
C ASN A 68 2.24 -6.43 -24.41
N LEU A 69 1.43 -7.25 -23.73
CA LEU A 69 1.84 -8.38 -22.89
C LEU A 69 2.89 -9.28 -23.57
N PHE A 70 2.66 -9.61 -24.83
CA PHE A 70 3.52 -10.50 -25.61
C PHE A 70 4.84 -9.87 -26.07
N ALA A 71 4.97 -8.55 -26.01
CA ALA A 71 6.21 -7.83 -26.27
C ALA A 71 6.97 -7.48 -24.98
N ARG A 72 6.41 -7.74 -23.80
CA ARG A 72 7.09 -7.49 -22.52
C ARG A 72 8.40 -8.26 -22.47
N LYS A 73 9.42 -7.58 -21.96
CA LYS A 73 10.75 -8.12 -21.72
C LYS A 73 11.07 -8.00 -20.24
N VAL A 74 11.81 -8.98 -19.75
CA VAL A 74 12.41 -8.95 -18.42
C VAL A 74 13.92 -8.95 -18.58
N ALA A 75 14.60 -8.21 -17.71
CA ALA A 75 16.05 -8.28 -17.58
C ALA A 75 16.39 -8.92 -16.23
N SER A 76 17.20 -9.97 -16.24
CA SER A 76 17.71 -10.62 -15.03
C SER A 76 19.22 -10.40 -14.94
N VAL A 77 19.72 -10.16 -13.72
CA VAL A 77 21.15 -10.14 -13.44
C VAL A 77 21.54 -11.54 -12.98
N GLY A 78 22.38 -12.22 -13.76
CA GLY A 78 22.87 -13.56 -13.46
C GLY A 78 23.99 -13.53 -12.41
N GLY A 79 24.13 -14.61 -11.63
CA GLY A 79 25.09 -14.73 -10.54
C GLY A 79 24.37 -14.68 -9.19
N GLY A 80 24.54 -15.72 -8.35
CA GLY A 80 23.70 -16.01 -7.18
C GLY A 80 23.60 -14.95 -6.08
N GLU A 81 24.33 -13.84 -6.19
CA GLU A 81 24.15 -12.65 -5.36
C GLU A 81 24.22 -11.43 -6.28
N ALA A 82 23.08 -10.75 -6.46
CA ALA A 82 22.99 -9.59 -7.34
C ALA A 82 23.87 -8.41 -6.87
N ASN A 83 24.53 -8.46 -5.71
CA ASN A 83 25.45 -7.43 -5.20
C ASN A 83 24.93 -5.98 -5.31
N GLY A 84 23.61 -5.80 -5.13
CA GLY A 84 22.94 -4.49 -5.26
C GLY A 84 22.65 -4.05 -6.69
N TRP A 85 22.84 -4.91 -7.70
CA TRP A 85 22.50 -4.65 -9.09
C TRP A 85 21.03 -4.95 -9.37
N THR A 86 20.42 -4.13 -10.21
CA THR A 86 19.06 -4.36 -10.72
C THR A 86 19.01 -4.01 -12.20
N ALA A 87 18.20 -4.75 -12.97
CA ALA A 87 18.03 -4.51 -14.39
C ALA A 87 16.54 -4.46 -14.74
N ALA A 88 16.18 -3.61 -15.68
CA ALA A 88 14.84 -3.52 -16.24
C ALA A 88 14.92 -3.43 -17.76
N ALA A 89 14.05 -4.16 -18.44
CA ALA A 89 13.93 -4.13 -19.90
C ALA A 89 12.55 -3.60 -20.30
N SER A 90 12.54 -2.76 -21.34
CA SER A 90 11.32 -2.36 -22.05
C SER A 90 11.07 -3.27 -23.25
N PRO A 91 9.87 -3.25 -23.86
CA PRO A 91 9.59 -3.99 -25.09
C PRO A 91 10.51 -3.70 -26.28
N ALA A 92 11.21 -2.55 -26.27
CA ALA A 92 12.20 -2.20 -27.29
C ALA A 92 13.54 -2.92 -27.11
N ALA A 93 13.76 -3.59 -25.98
CA ALA A 93 14.99 -4.29 -25.69
C ALA A 93 15.13 -5.54 -26.56
N THR A 94 16.33 -5.72 -27.12
CA THR A 94 16.67 -6.93 -27.87
C THR A 94 16.96 -8.05 -26.88
N ALA A 95 16.34 -9.21 -27.07
CA ALA A 95 16.61 -10.38 -26.24
C ALA A 95 18.05 -10.87 -26.47
N GLY A 96 18.73 -11.27 -25.40
CA GLY A 96 20.13 -11.65 -25.46
C GLY A 96 20.81 -11.60 -24.10
N SER A 97 22.07 -12.00 -24.09
CA SER A 97 22.94 -12.00 -22.93
C SER A 97 24.02 -10.94 -23.12
N TYR A 98 24.15 -10.03 -22.15
CA TYR A 98 25.07 -8.89 -22.19
C TYR A 98 26.00 -8.94 -20.97
N GLY A 99 27.31 -8.98 -21.19
CA GLY A 99 28.31 -8.95 -20.12
C GLY A 99 28.66 -7.52 -19.73
N PHE A 100 28.58 -7.21 -18.44
CA PHE A 100 28.93 -5.92 -17.85
C PHE A 100 30.11 -6.09 -16.88
N ASP A 101 31.21 -5.39 -17.14
CA ASP A 101 32.37 -5.34 -16.25
C ASP A 101 32.44 -3.94 -15.61
N ILE A 102 32.02 -3.83 -14.35
CA ILE A 102 32.06 -2.57 -13.58
C ILE A 102 33.40 -2.48 -12.88
N LEU A 103 34.21 -1.51 -13.31
CA LEU A 103 35.54 -1.24 -12.77
C LEU A 103 35.48 -0.35 -11.54
N LYS A 104 34.53 0.59 -11.54
CA LYS A 104 34.33 1.58 -10.49
C LYS A 104 32.86 1.98 -10.45
N VAL A 105 32.32 2.20 -9.25
CA VAL A 105 30.96 2.73 -9.04
C VAL A 105 31.03 4.23 -8.77
N ALA A 106 30.03 4.96 -9.23
CA ALA A 106 29.94 6.38 -8.97
C ALA A 106 29.64 6.66 -7.49
N THR A 107 30.25 7.71 -6.95
CA THR A 107 30.03 8.20 -5.57
C THR A 107 29.62 9.66 -5.60
N ALA A 108 28.93 10.14 -4.55
CA ALA A 108 28.56 11.54 -4.44
C ALA A 108 29.75 12.37 -3.95
N SER A 109 29.83 13.62 -4.42
CA SER A 109 30.81 14.58 -3.91
C SER A 109 30.37 15.08 -2.53
N VAL A 110 31.33 15.24 -1.62
CA VAL A 110 31.10 15.71 -0.25
C VAL A 110 32.06 16.86 0.06
N ARG A 111 31.53 17.94 0.60
CA ARG A 111 32.30 19.03 1.18
C ARG A 111 32.15 18.96 2.69
N GLU A 112 33.25 18.71 3.36
CA GLU A 112 33.33 18.80 4.81
C GLU A 112 33.70 20.23 5.21
N GLY A 113 33.02 20.76 6.23
CA GLY A 113 33.35 22.04 6.82
C GLY A 113 34.46 21.95 7.87
N ALA A 114 34.74 23.07 8.54
CA ALA A 114 35.54 23.09 9.76
C ALA A 114 34.81 22.38 10.92
N THR A 115 35.57 21.89 11.90
CA THR A 115 35.04 21.39 13.18
C THR A 115 34.92 22.53 14.20
N ASN A 116 34.19 22.32 15.28
CA ASN A 116 34.02 23.27 16.37
C ASN A 116 33.41 24.60 15.87
N VAL A 117 32.37 24.51 15.04
CA VAL A 117 31.63 25.68 14.52
C VAL A 117 30.78 26.36 15.60
N SER A 118 30.66 25.76 16.78
CA SER A 118 29.99 26.29 17.96
C SER A 118 30.94 27.04 18.88
N ARG A 119 30.42 28.04 19.59
CA ARG A 119 31.13 28.68 20.70
C ARG A 119 31.47 27.63 21.76
N PRO A 120 32.66 27.73 22.41
CA PRO A 120 33.04 26.82 23.47
C PRO A 120 32.06 26.90 24.64
N LEU A 121 32.11 25.89 25.51
CA LEU A 121 31.31 25.85 26.73
C LEU A 121 31.55 27.09 27.61
N SER A 122 32.81 27.51 27.76
CA SER A 122 33.22 28.74 28.42
C SER A 122 34.41 29.36 27.68
N GLU A 123 34.58 30.68 27.77
CA GLU A 123 35.74 31.39 27.19
C GLU A 123 36.96 31.38 28.13
N SER A 124 36.82 30.83 29.34
CA SER A 124 37.89 30.72 30.32
C SER A 124 37.80 29.41 31.10
N ASP A 125 38.94 28.98 31.67
CA ASP A 125 39.01 27.79 32.53
C ASP A 125 38.12 27.90 33.79
N ASP A 126 37.76 29.13 34.20
CA ASP A 126 36.82 29.36 35.29
C ASP A 126 35.38 29.08 34.83
N VAL A 127 34.79 28.04 35.42
CA VAL A 127 33.40 27.60 35.20
C VAL A 127 32.57 27.66 36.48
N SER A 128 32.99 28.46 37.46
CA SER A 128 32.28 28.62 38.75
C SER A 128 30.93 29.31 38.63
N GLU A 129 30.73 30.16 37.61
CA GLU A 129 29.45 30.81 37.33
C GLU A 129 28.60 30.08 36.27
N LEU A 130 29.16 29.06 35.61
CA LEU A 130 28.47 28.31 34.56
C LEU A 130 27.77 27.09 35.14
N THR A 131 26.43 27.13 35.19
CA THR A 131 25.65 25.96 35.62
C THR A 131 25.65 24.86 34.56
N ILE A 132 25.54 23.61 34.98
CA ILE A 132 25.47 22.45 34.08
C ILE A 132 24.28 22.56 33.11
N ALA A 133 23.13 23.08 33.58
CA ALA A 133 21.95 23.30 32.75
C ALA A 133 22.13 24.42 31.72
N MET A 134 22.99 25.41 32.01
CA MET A 134 23.34 26.49 31.07
C MET A 134 24.51 26.12 30.16
N GLY A 135 25.29 25.11 30.55
CA GLY A 135 26.29 24.47 29.72
C GLY A 135 25.61 23.76 28.56
N ASN A 136 25.47 24.45 27.43
CA ASN A 136 24.87 23.88 26.25
C ASN A 136 25.85 22.87 25.60
N LEU A 137 25.79 21.64 26.14
CA LEU A 137 26.55 20.42 25.79
C LEU A 137 25.94 19.62 24.63
N GLY A 138 24.93 20.17 23.96
CA GLY A 138 24.20 19.53 22.85
C GLY A 138 23.12 18.55 23.30
N MET A 139 23.07 18.24 24.60
CA MET A 139 21.98 17.50 25.23
C MET A 139 21.75 17.99 26.66
N ALA A 140 20.50 18.00 27.10
CA ALA A 140 20.16 18.35 28.47
C ALA A 140 20.72 17.30 29.44
N VAL A 141 21.38 17.74 30.51
CA VAL A 141 21.83 16.89 31.60
C VAL A 141 20.70 16.71 32.61
N GLY A 142 20.38 15.45 32.93
CA GLY A 142 19.44 15.10 33.98
C GLY A 142 20.11 14.97 35.34
N ALA A 143 19.38 15.34 36.39
CA ALA A 143 19.80 15.10 37.77
C ALA A 143 19.91 13.59 38.05
N GLY A 144 20.87 13.20 38.88
CA GLY A 144 21.10 11.80 39.22
C GLY A 144 22.49 11.58 39.78
N GLU A 145 23.00 10.36 39.65
CA GLU A 145 24.33 9.98 40.11
C GLU A 145 25.17 9.51 38.92
N ILE A 146 26.46 9.83 38.97
CA ILE A 146 27.51 9.20 38.16
C ILE A 146 28.48 8.47 39.09
N THR A 147 29.24 7.50 38.55
CA THR A 147 30.29 6.82 39.31
C THR A 147 31.69 7.20 38.80
N VAL A 148 32.61 7.53 39.71
CA VAL A 148 34.04 7.81 39.41
C VAL A 148 34.90 7.02 40.41
N ASN A 149 35.80 6.16 39.91
CA ASN A 149 36.62 5.23 40.71
C ASN A 149 35.81 4.40 41.72
N GLY A 150 34.57 4.05 41.36
CA GLY A 150 33.65 3.27 42.20
C GLY A 150 32.88 4.08 43.24
N GLU A 151 33.15 5.38 43.39
CA GLU A 151 32.42 6.28 44.27
C GLU A 151 31.27 6.99 43.55
N ARG A 152 30.17 7.23 44.25
CA ARG A 152 28.99 7.90 43.73
C ARG A 152 29.09 9.41 43.86
N VAL A 153 28.81 10.12 42.77
CA VAL A 153 28.82 11.57 42.69
C VAL A 153 27.45 12.04 42.20
N THR A 154 26.75 12.80 43.03
CA THR A 154 25.49 13.45 42.66
C THR A 154 25.75 14.54 41.62
N VAL A 155 24.93 14.55 40.57
CA VAL A 155 24.86 15.60 39.55
C VAL A 155 23.54 16.34 39.72
N ASP A 156 23.60 17.65 39.99
CA ASP A 156 22.46 18.55 39.97
C ASP A 156 22.62 19.55 38.81
N PRO A 157 21.79 19.52 37.75
CA PRO A 157 21.94 20.43 36.63
C PRO A 157 21.88 21.93 37.00
N SER A 158 21.32 22.28 38.16
CA SER A 158 21.26 23.67 38.62
C SER A 158 22.56 24.19 39.26
N GLU A 159 23.53 23.31 39.51
CA GLU A 159 24.83 23.68 40.09
C GLU A 159 25.87 24.05 39.02
N SER A 160 26.99 24.65 39.45
CA SER A 160 28.10 24.96 38.55
C SER A 160 28.90 23.73 38.14
N PHE A 161 29.56 23.77 36.97
CA PHE A 161 30.53 22.74 36.62
C PHE A 161 31.65 22.65 37.67
N GLN A 162 32.06 23.78 38.25
CA GLN A 162 33.08 23.79 39.30
C GLN A 162 32.60 23.06 40.57
N ASP A 163 31.35 23.25 40.98
CA ASP A 163 30.79 22.54 42.15
C ASP A 163 30.78 21.02 41.94
N LEU A 164 30.50 20.57 40.71
CA LEU A 164 30.58 19.15 40.36
C LEU A 164 32.03 18.65 40.35
N PHE A 165 32.99 19.44 39.83
CA PHE A 165 34.41 19.08 39.84
C PHE A 165 34.95 18.92 41.27
N ASP A 166 34.65 19.89 42.15
CA ASP A 166 35.01 19.86 43.56
C ASP A 166 34.36 18.67 44.28
N ARG A 167 33.14 18.27 43.86
CA ARG A 167 32.46 17.09 44.40
C ARG A 167 33.10 15.79 43.95
N ILE A 168 33.55 15.69 42.69
CA ILE A 168 34.31 14.53 42.20
C ILE A 168 35.60 14.37 43.03
N GLU A 169 36.34 15.47 43.23
CA GLU A 169 37.56 15.46 44.05
C GLU A 169 37.25 15.04 45.50
N SER A 170 36.23 15.62 46.11
CA SER A 170 35.83 15.30 47.48
C SER A 170 35.37 13.86 47.65
N ALA A 171 34.56 13.34 46.71
CA ALA A 171 34.03 11.97 46.77
C ALA A 171 35.16 10.94 46.63
N THR A 172 36.11 11.17 45.72
CA THR A 172 37.27 10.29 45.50
C THR A 172 38.38 10.46 46.54
N GLY A 173 38.18 11.30 47.57
CA GLY A 173 39.20 11.56 48.60
C GLY A 173 40.44 12.30 48.09
N GLY A 174 40.29 13.07 47.01
CA GLY A 174 41.36 13.81 46.34
C GLY A 174 42.14 12.99 45.30
N GLU A 175 41.73 11.77 44.99
CA GLU A 175 42.41 10.92 44.00
C GLU A 175 42.19 11.39 42.56
N VAL A 176 41.00 11.91 42.26
CA VAL A 176 40.63 12.39 40.93
C VAL A 176 40.29 13.87 40.99
N THR A 177 41.05 14.69 40.28
CA THR A 177 40.75 16.12 40.09
C THR A 177 40.08 16.31 38.73
N ALA A 178 39.17 17.28 38.62
CA ALA A 178 38.52 17.64 37.36
C ALA A 178 38.68 19.13 37.11
N ARG A 179 38.85 19.52 35.84
CA ARG A 179 38.88 20.92 35.40
C ARG A 179 38.28 21.07 34.02
N TYR A 180 37.95 22.31 33.66
CA TYR A 180 37.70 22.70 32.29
C TYR A 180 38.96 23.32 31.67
N ASP A 181 39.24 22.99 30.41
CA ASP A 181 40.30 23.56 29.57
C ASP A 181 39.63 24.33 28.42
N ALA A 182 39.70 25.65 28.47
CA ALA A 182 39.04 26.53 27.50
C ALA A 182 39.72 26.54 26.12
N ASP A 183 41.03 26.26 26.05
CA ASP A 183 41.76 26.23 24.77
C ASP A 183 41.30 25.05 23.91
N SER A 184 41.00 23.91 24.55
CA SER A 184 40.53 22.70 23.87
C SER A 184 39.01 22.48 23.96
N ASP A 185 38.32 23.29 24.75
CA ASP A 185 36.89 23.18 25.10
C ASP A 185 36.52 21.80 25.67
N ARG A 186 37.30 21.33 26.64
CA ARG A 186 37.17 19.97 27.20
C ARG A 186 37.17 19.97 28.72
N ILE A 187 36.47 19.01 29.28
CA ILE A 187 36.65 18.63 30.68
C ILE A 187 37.80 17.63 30.74
N VAL A 188 38.72 17.82 31.68
CA VAL A 188 39.89 16.96 31.91
C VAL A 188 39.88 16.48 33.35
N LEU A 189 39.87 15.16 33.53
CA LEU A 189 40.04 14.49 34.82
C LEU A 189 41.45 13.92 34.92
N GLU A 190 42.11 14.13 36.05
CA GLU A 190 43.48 13.68 36.32
C GLU A 190 43.60 12.95 37.66
N SER A 191 44.37 11.86 37.63
CA SER A 191 44.73 11.01 38.76
C SER A 191 46.10 10.35 38.53
N ASP A 192 46.77 9.93 39.60
CA ASP A 192 48.01 9.15 39.53
C ASP A 192 47.78 7.69 39.05
N SER A 193 46.54 7.19 39.14
CA SER A 193 46.14 5.83 38.75
C SER A 193 45.03 5.86 37.69
N GLU A 194 44.73 4.71 37.09
CA GLU A 194 43.65 4.58 36.11
C GLU A 194 42.32 5.13 36.65
N ILE A 195 41.69 6.02 35.88
CA ILE A 195 40.36 6.53 36.17
C ILE A 195 39.31 5.60 35.57
N VAL A 196 38.37 5.15 36.39
CA VAL A 196 37.21 4.36 35.97
C VAL A 196 35.94 5.19 36.12
N LEU A 197 35.35 5.54 34.99
CA LEU A 197 34.10 6.27 34.86
C LEU A 197 32.92 5.33 34.60
N GLY A 198 31.81 5.63 35.26
CA GLY A 198 30.53 5.03 34.97
C GLY A 198 30.24 3.74 35.74
N SER A 199 28.96 3.49 36.00
CA SER A 199 28.46 2.19 36.45
C SER A 199 27.08 1.90 35.84
N ALA A 200 26.66 0.63 35.86
CA ALA A 200 25.29 0.27 35.47
C ALA A 200 24.20 0.82 36.42
N ALA A 201 24.59 1.39 37.57
CA ALA A 201 23.70 2.03 38.52
C ALA A 201 23.59 3.56 38.32
N ASP A 202 24.35 4.13 37.38
CA ASP A 202 24.33 5.57 37.12
C ASP A 202 22.96 6.00 36.57
N SER A 203 22.47 7.13 37.06
CA SER A 203 21.15 7.66 36.74
C SER A 203 21.19 9.02 36.05
N SER A 204 22.33 9.72 36.09
CA SER A 204 22.57 10.93 35.28
C SER A 204 23.22 10.55 33.94
N ASN A 205 22.91 11.31 32.89
CA ASN A 205 23.57 11.22 31.58
C ASN A 205 24.80 12.14 31.46
N PHE A 206 25.28 12.75 32.55
CA PHE A 206 26.38 13.72 32.49
C PHE A 206 27.64 13.20 31.79
N LEU A 207 28.10 11.98 32.10
CA LEU A 207 29.31 11.42 31.45
C LEU A 207 29.16 11.34 29.93
N GLN A 208 27.96 11.02 29.43
CA GLN A 208 27.65 11.01 28.01
C GLN A 208 27.62 12.43 27.43
N ALA A 209 26.96 13.37 28.11
CA ALA A 209 26.86 14.77 27.68
C ALA A 209 28.23 15.47 27.65
N ALA A 210 29.07 15.20 28.65
CA ALA A 210 30.44 15.68 28.77
C ALA A 210 31.43 14.89 27.89
N LYS A 211 30.96 13.91 27.11
CA LYS A 211 31.78 13.07 26.21
C LYS A 211 32.97 12.40 26.93
N LEU A 212 32.81 12.05 28.21
CA LEU A 212 33.85 11.44 29.04
C LEU A 212 33.71 9.91 29.00
N PHE A 213 34.75 9.24 28.52
CA PHE A 213 34.77 7.78 28.37
C PHE A 213 36.07 7.19 28.92
N ASN A 214 35.97 5.97 29.46
CA ASN A 214 37.15 5.23 29.93
C ASN A 214 38.17 5.03 28.80
N ASN A 215 39.44 5.35 29.09
CA ASN A 215 40.55 5.16 28.17
C ASN A 215 41.70 4.31 28.76
N GLY A 216 41.54 3.79 29.98
CA GLY A 216 42.53 2.96 30.66
C GLY A 216 43.74 3.73 31.21
N THR A 217 43.61 5.04 31.44
CA THR A 217 44.71 5.90 31.91
C THR A 217 44.28 6.77 33.09
N GLY A 218 45.26 7.42 33.74
CA GLY A 218 45.00 8.42 34.78
C GLY A 218 44.61 9.81 34.27
N THR A 219 44.45 9.99 32.96
CA THR A 219 43.99 11.25 32.37
C THR A 219 42.83 10.96 31.43
N VAL A 220 41.62 11.37 31.79
CA VAL A 220 40.44 11.25 30.93
C VAL A 220 39.97 12.63 30.53
N ALA A 221 39.96 12.91 29.22
CA ALA A 221 39.43 14.15 28.68
C ALA A 221 38.17 13.88 27.85
N SER A 222 37.31 14.90 27.73
CA SER A 222 36.19 14.89 26.78
C SER A 222 36.69 14.52 25.38
N HIS A 223 35.94 13.64 24.70
CA HIS A 223 36.36 13.10 23.40
C HIS A 223 36.49 14.17 22.30
N GLY A 224 35.74 15.26 22.41
CA GLY A 224 35.75 16.42 21.52
C GLY A 224 35.36 17.69 22.27
N ALA A 225 35.31 18.82 21.56
CA ALA A 225 34.79 20.08 22.11
C ALA A 225 33.36 19.90 22.66
N LEU A 226 33.06 20.61 23.74
CA LEU A 226 31.83 20.47 24.52
C LEU A 226 30.74 21.46 24.12
N GLY A 227 31.12 22.66 23.70
CA GLY A 227 30.21 23.65 23.17
C GLY A 227 29.44 23.11 21.96
N SER A 228 28.13 23.38 21.93
CA SER A 228 27.27 23.00 20.83
C SER A 228 26.35 24.14 20.36
N LEU A 229 25.90 24.05 19.12
CA LEU A 229 24.90 24.95 18.58
C LEU A 229 23.59 24.88 19.36
N ASP A 230 22.94 26.03 19.51
CA ASP A 230 21.54 26.07 19.88
C ASP A 230 20.67 26.12 18.62
N GLN A 231 20.18 24.95 18.19
CA GLN A 231 19.35 24.83 16.99
C GLN A 231 17.90 25.34 17.21
N ALA A 232 17.51 25.61 18.45
CA ALA A 232 16.20 26.16 18.76
C ALA A 232 16.19 27.69 18.60
N GLU A 233 17.33 28.34 18.78
CA GLU A 233 17.49 29.78 18.67
C GLU A 233 17.75 30.27 17.25
N THR A 234 17.58 31.58 17.06
CA THR A 234 17.87 32.27 15.79
C THR A 234 19.36 32.28 15.48
N LEU A 235 19.76 32.52 14.23
CA LEU A 235 21.17 32.54 13.83
C LEU A 235 22.01 33.51 14.68
N ALA A 236 21.44 34.64 15.12
CA ALA A 236 22.09 35.59 16.02
C ALA A 236 22.41 35.00 17.41
N SER A 237 21.70 33.96 17.85
CA SER A 237 21.83 33.34 19.18
C SER A 237 22.09 31.83 19.12
N ALA A 238 22.35 31.29 17.92
CA ALA A 238 22.61 29.87 17.69
C ALA A 238 23.96 29.37 18.22
N ARG A 239 24.73 30.24 18.88
CA ARG A 239 26.07 29.99 19.42
C ARG A 239 27.09 29.57 18.35
N LEU A 240 27.07 30.20 17.18
CA LEU A 240 28.16 30.03 16.21
C LEU A 240 29.46 30.66 16.74
N ALA A 241 30.58 29.95 16.58
CA ALA A 241 31.91 30.41 17.00
C ALA A 241 32.35 31.65 16.21
N THR A 242 32.02 31.68 14.91
CA THR A 242 32.32 32.80 14.02
C THR A 242 31.08 33.66 13.88
N GLU A 243 31.22 34.96 14.14
CA GLU A 243 30.15 35.94 13.98
C GLU A 243 29.81 36.15 12.50
N ILE A 244 28.51 36.25 12.20
CA ILE A 244 28.03 36.55 10.85
C ILE A 244 27.93 38.06 10.70
N THR A 245 28.78 38.61 9.83
CA THR A 245 28.92 40.06 9.62
C THR A 245 28.53 40.51 8.21
N ALA A 246 28.43 39.57 7.25
CA ALA A 246 28.00 39.86 5.88
C ALA A 246 26.47 39.98 5.77
N VAL A 247 25.91 40.99 6.43
CA VAL A 247 24.48 41.29 6.44
C VAL A 247 24.24 42.78 6.20
N ASP A 248 23.04 43.11 5.73
CA ASP A 248 22.57 44.48 5.64
C ASP A 248 22.16 45.06 7.01
N GLY A 249 21.63 46.29 7.01
CA GLY A 249 21.20 46.96 8.23
C GLY A 249 19.99 46.33 8.93
N GLU A 250 19.30 45.39 8.28
CA GLU A 250 18.17 44.63 8.83
C GLU A 250 18.60 43.22 9.29
N GLY A 251 19.89 42.88 9.16
CA GLY A 251 20.42 41.57 9.53
C GLY A 251 20.19 40.50 8.47
N THR A 252 19.91 40.90 7.22
CA THR A 252 19.69 39.99 6.10
C THR A 252 20.97 39.79 5.30
N GLY A 253 21.31 38.53 5.03
CA GLY A 253 22.41 38.13 4.16
C GLY A 253 21.96 37.10 3.14
N ALA A 254 22.85 36.76 2.21
CA ALA A 254 22.56 35.76 1.20
C ALA A 254 23.82 34.99 0.78
N PHE A 255 23.64 33.71 0.49
CA PHE A 255 24.65 32.85 -0.11
C PHE A 255 24.08 32.09 -1.30
N SER A 256 24.94 31.46 -2.08
CA SER A 256 24.51 30.57 -3.15
C SER A 256 25.26 29.24 -3.15
N ILE A 257 24.53 28.19 -3.50
CA ILE A 257 25.07 26.84 -3.74
C ILE A 257 24.69 26.42 -5.15
N ASN A 258 25.69 26.08 -5.97
CA ASN A 258 25.51 25.70 -7.37
C ASN A 258 24.68 26.72 -8.19
N GLY A 259 24.78 28.01 -7.84
CA GLY A 259 24.07 29.10 -8.50
C GLY A 259 22.62 29.31 -8.04
N VAL A 260 22.12 28.52 -7.07
CA VAL A 260 20.84 28.78 -6.39
C VAL A 260 21.11 29.65 -5.17
N GLU A 261 20.42 30.78 -5.08
CA GLU A 261 20.55 31.77 -4.00
C GLU A 261 19.63 31.44 -2.81
N PHE A 262 20.13 31.69 -1.61
CA PHE A 262 19.46 31.51 -0.34
C PHE A 262 19.65 32.77 0.51
N GLU A 263 18.57 33.45 0.80
CA GLU A 263 18.55 34.55 1.77
C GLU A 263 18.41 34.00 3.19
N TYR A 264 19.00 34.68 4.17
CA TYR A 264 18.82 34.42 5.59
C TYR A 264 18.72 35.72 6.38
N ASN A 265 17.98 35.70 7.49
CA ASN A 265 17.95 36.81 8.45
C ASN A 265 18.40 36.34 9.84
N LEU A 266 19.34 37.08 10.45
CA LEU A 266 19.94 36.70 11.73
C LEU A 266 18.95 36.61 12.90
N GLY A 267 17.92 37.45 12.90
CA GLY A 267 16.94 37.56 13.98
C GLY A 267 15.66 36.74 13.77
N GLU A 268 15.50 36.10 12.60
CA GLU A 268 14.30 35.34 12.25
C GLU A 268 14.60 33.87 11.97
N ASP A 269 15.65 33.59 11.21
CA ASP A 269 15.99 32.24 10.79
C ASP A 269 16.76 31.48 11.86
N ARG A 270 16.58 30.17 11.88
CA ARG A 270 17.34 29.23 12.71
C ARG A 270 18.17 28.32 11.84
N ILE A 271 19.20 27.69 12.40
CA ILE A 271 20.05 26.70 11.69
C ILE A 271 19.20 25.63 10.99
N LYS A 272 18.18 25.09 11.67
CA LYS A 272 17.28 24.08 11.11
C LYS A 272 16.51 24.58 9.88
N ASP A 273 16.18 25.87 9.83
CA ASP A 273 15.40 26.45 8.73
C ASP A 273 16.28 26.61 7.48
N ILE A 274 17.56 26.95 7.69
CA ILE A 274 18.58 26.96 6.62
C ILE A 274 18.80 25.56 6.05
N VAL A 275 19.02 24.57 6.93
CA VAL A 275 19.19 23.17 6.52
C VAL A 275 17.98 22.68 5.72
N GLN A 276 16.76 22.95 6.20
CA GLN A 276 15.53 22.56 5.49
C GLN A 276 15.41 23.25 4.13
N ARG A 277 15.66 24.56 4.05
CA ARG A 277 15.59 25.30 2.78
C ARG A 277 16.61 24.80 1.77
N VAL A 278 17.84 24.54 2.17
CA VAL A 278 18.88 23.98 1.29
C VAL A 278 18.47 22.59 0.80
N ASN A 279 18.04 21.69 1.69
CA ASN A 279 17.71 20.30 1.35
C ASN A 279 16.44 20.17 0.50
N ALA A 280 15.54 21.14 0.55
CA ALA A 280 14.34 21.19 -0.29
C ALA A 280 14.56 21.91 -1.64
N SER A 281 15.75 22.46 -1.87
CA SER A 281 16.03 23.32 -3.03
C SER A 281 16.42 22.55 -4.29
N ALA A 282 16.50 23.28 -5.40
CA ALA A 282 17.08 22.79 -6.65
C ALA A 282 18.62 22.86 -6.69
N ALA A 283 19.30 23.18 -5.59
CA ALA A 283 20.77 23.31 -5.55
C ALA A 283 21.49 21.95 -5.72
N GLY A 284 20.77 20.83 -5.62
CA GLY A 284 21.30 19.49 -5.84
C GLY A 284 22.22 18.98 -4.73
N VAL A 285 22.05 19.50 -3.51
CA VAL A 285 22.86 19.16 -2.34
C VAL A 285 21.99 18.88 -1.11
N GLU A 286 22.56 18.13 -0.17
CA GLU A 286 22.09 17.98 1.20
C GLU A 286 23.10 18.62 2.16
N LEU A 287 22.65 19.61 2.93
CA LEU A 287 23.33 20.16 4.09
C LEU A 287 23.02 19.31 5.33
N ILE A 288 24.07 18.85 5.99
CA ILE A 288 24.01 17.94 7.13
C ILE A 288 24.82 18.56 8.27
N HIS A 289 24.27 18.54 9.48
CA HIS A 289 25.00 18.87 10.70
C HIS A 289 25.34 17.58 11.46
N ASN A 290 26.63 17.36 11.75
CA ASN A 290 27.08 16.30 12.62
C ASN A 290 27.39 16.87 14.02
N PRO A 291 26.50 16.71 15.02
CA PRO A 291 26.71 17.24 16.38
C PRO A 291 27.84 16.54 17.15
N ALA A 292 28.28 15.34 16.72
CA ALA A 292 29.38 14.65 17.40
C ALA A 292 30.73 15.32 17.11
N GLU A 293 30.93 15.78 15.88
CA GLU A 293 32.13 16.48 15.41
C GLU A 293 31.96 18.01 15.38
N ASP A 294 30.76 18.49 15.71
CA ASP A 294 30.35 19.90 15.61
C ASP A 294 30.76 20.51 14.26
N ARG A 295 30.24 19.92 13.19
CA ARG A 295 30.62 20.23 11.80
C ARG A 295 29.43 20.14 10.87
N PHE A 296 29.37 21.04 9.90
CA PHE A 296 28.48 20.91 8.75
C PHE A 296 29.18 20.27 7.54
N SER A 297 28.43 19.50 6.77
CA SER A 297 28.86 19.00 5.47
C SER A 297 27.77 19.20 4.42
N LEU A 298 28.21 19.40 3.17
CA LEU A 298 27.35 19.42 1.99
C LEU A 298 27.63 18.17 1.16
N ARG A 299 26.59 17.48 0.72
CA ARG A 299 26.69 16.29 -0.13
C ARG A 299 25.85 16.45 -1.38
N ASN A 300 26.41 16.20 -2.55
CA ASN A 300 25.59 16.17 -3.79
C ASN A 300 24.54 15.05 -3.71
N THR A 301 23.32 15.33 -4.15
CA THR A 301 22.21 14.35 -4.20
C THR A 301 22.37 13.33 -5.34
N VAL A 302 23.26 13.64 -6.28
CA VAL A 302 23.64 12.77 -7.39
C VAL A 302 25.09 12.32 -7.26
N THR A 303 25.39 11.15 -7.80
CA THR A 303 26.76 10.65 -7.90
C THR A 303 27.52 11.32 -9.06
N GLY A 304 28.81 11.06 -9.13
CA GLY A 304 29.66 11.49 -10.22
C GLY A 304 30.77 12.42 -9.76
N ASP A 305 31.72 12.61 -10.65
CA ASP A 305 32.86 13.50 -10.51
C ASP A 305 32.43 14.97 -10.71
N LEU A 306 31.63 15.46 -9.77
CA LEU A 306 30.99 16.77 -9.81
C LEU A 306 31.65 17.73 -8.82
N GLY A 307 31.53 19.03 -9.10
CA GLY A 307 31.93 20.07 -8.16
C GLY A 307 30.81 20.45 -7.20
N MET A 308 31.12 21.33 -6.25
CA MET A 308 30.15 22.11 -5.50
C MET A 308 30.64 23.56 -5.44
N ALA A 309 29.91 24.46 -6.09
CA ALA A 309 30.23 25.87 -6.12
C ALA A 309 29.50 26.57 -4.98
N LEU A 310 30.27 27.23 -4.11
CA LEU A 310 29.77 28.06 -3.03
C LEU A 310 30.16 29.51 -3.30
N SER A 311 29.25 30.45 -3.08
CA SER A 311 29.55 31.88 -3.17
C SER A 311 28.76 32.64 -2.12
N GLU A 312 29.47 33.49 -1.39
CA GLU A 312 28.93 34.39 -0.36
C GLU A 312 29.91 35.56 -0.17
N ALA A 313 29.43 36.67 0.39
CA ALA A 313 30.29 37.75 0.84
C ALA A 313 31.15 37.30 2.06
N GLU A 314 32.33 37.88 2.20
CA GLU A 314 33.25 37.58 3.31
C GLU A 314 32.59 37.90 4.66
N GLY A 315 32.69 36.97 5.62
CA GLY A 315 32.03 37.07 6.93
C GLY A 315 30.56 36.60 6.93
N GLY A 316 30.11 35.90 5.90
CA GLY A 316 28.75 35.36 5.83
C GLY A 316 28.52 34.04 6.56
N LEU A 317 27.31 33.52 6.42
CA LEU A 317 26.83 32.30 7.09
C LEU A 317 27.62 31.06 6.69
N LEU A 318 27.98 30.85 5.42
CA LEU A 318 28.76 29.68 4.99
C LEU A 318 30.15 29.65 5.65
N ALA A 319 30.76 30.81 5.90
CA ALA A 319 31.99 30.90 6.69
C ALA A 319 31.73 30.53 8.16
N ALA A 320 30.64 31.02 8.75
CA ALA A 320 30.27 30.69 10.12
C ALA A 320 29.91 29.21 10.34
N LEU A 321 29.34 28.55 9.31
CA LEU A 321 29.11 27.09 9.29
C LEU A 321 30.37 26.27 8.98
N GLY A 322 31.52 26.93 8.76
CA GLY A 322 32.78 26.29 8.41
C GLY A 322 32.83 25.69 7.00
N LEU A 323 31.83 25.94 6.15
CA LEU A 323 31.73 25.38 4.79
C LEU A 323 32.62 26.11 3.76
N THR A 324 33.26 27.20 4.18
CA THR A 324 34.28 27.92 3.42
C THR A 324 35.53 28.14 4.28
N GLY A 325 36.62 28.61 3.68
CA GLY A 325 37.90 28.79 4.38
C GLY A 325 38.85 27.59 4.26
N PRO A 326 40.02 27.65 4.92
CA PRO A 326 41.14 26.73 4.69
C PRO A 326 40.89 25.30 5.20
N GLU A 327 40.03 25.13 6.21
CA GLU A 327 39.69 23.82 6.77
C GLU A 327 38.54 23.13 6.02
N SER A 328 37.78 23.87 5.21
CA SER A 328 36.77 23.25 4.34
C SER A 328 37.42 22.55 3.17
N SER A 329 37.06 21.28 2.95
CA SER A 329 37.60 20.48 1.85
C SER A 329 36.47 19.87 1.02
N LEU A 330 36.63 19.90 -0.30
CA LEU A 330 35.74 19.21 -1.24
C LEU A 330 36.41 17.92 -1.71
N GLN A 331 35.82 16.79 -1.34
CA GLN A 331 36.09 15.50 -1.95
C GLN A 331 35.12 15.30 -3.11
N ARG A 332 35.64 15.33 -4.34
CA ARG A 332 34.84 15.01 -5.54
C ARG A 332 34.47 13.53 -5.54
N GLY A 333 33.26 13.25 -6.00
CA GLY A 333 32.76 11.91 -6.19
C GLY A 333 33.44 11.22 -7.37
N ASP A 334 33.22 9.93 -7.50
CA ASP A 334 33.72 9.15 -8.62
C ASP A 334 32.63 8.99 -9.68
N ASN A 335 33.05 8.76 -10.94
CA ASN A 335 32.17 8.28 -12.00
C ASN A 335 32.15 6.74 -12.02
N THR A 336 31.06 6.18 -12.52
CA THR A 336 30.98 4.77 -12.88
C THR A 336 31.84 4.53 -14.11
N GLU A 337 32.77 3.58 -14.03
CA GLU A 337 33.58 3.13 -15.16
C GLU A 337 33.23 1.68 -15.46
N PHE A 338 32.89 1.38 -16.71
CA PHE A 338 32.42 0.05 -17.08
C PHE A 338 32.74 -0.34 -18.52
N ARG A 339 32.65 -1.63 -18.82
CA ARG A 339 32.66 -2.19 -20.18
C ARG A 339 31.39 -2.99 -20.44
N VAL A 340 31.02 -3.06 -21.70
CA VAL A 340 29.95 -3.94 -22.20
C VAL A 340 30.59 -4.93 -23.17
N ASP A 341 30.37 -6.22 -22.97
CA ASP A 341 30.86 -7.34 -23.80
C ASP A 341 32.36 -7.28 -24.10
N GLY A 342 33.17 -6.89 -23.12
CA GLY A 342 34.63 -6.78 -23.26
C GLY A 342 35.09 -5.61 -24.14
N GLY A 343 34.20 -4.68 -24.49
CA GLY A 343 34.51 -3.48 -25.27
C GLY A 343 35.34 -2.42 -24.53
N ASN A 344 35.38 -1.22 -25.09
CA ASN A 344 36.09 -0.09 -24.49
C ASN A 344 35.46 0.36 -23.17
N ILE A 345 36.28 0.96 -22.30
CA ILE A 345 35.80 1.59 -21.07
C ILE A 345 34.87 2.75 -21.44
N ARG A 346 33.73 2.79 -20.76
CA ARG A 346 32.73 3.85 -20.80
C ARG A 346 32.62 4.47 -19.41
N ILE A 347 32.20 5.73 -19.38
CA ILE A 347 32.11 6.52 -18.17
C ILE A 347 30.69 7.06 -18.06
N SER A 348 30.12 6.95 -16.87
CA SER A 348 28.82 7.52 -16.51
C SER A 348 28.94 8.23 -15.17
N GLN A 349 28.30 9.39 -15.02
CA GLN A 349 28.21 10.06 -13.72
C GLN A 349 27.24 9.34 -12.76
N SER A 350 26.44 8.41 -13.27
CA SER A 350 25.42 7.69 -12.51
C SER A 350 25.73 6.21 -12.39
N ASN A 351 25.28 5.61 -11.28
CA ASN A 351 25.17 4.15 -11.12
C ASN A 351 23.97 3.56 -11.86
N THR A 352 23.04 4.39 -12.34
CA THR A 352 21.96 3.97 -13.24
C THR A 352 22.40 4.23 -14.68
N LEU A 353 22.71 3.14 -15.38
CA LEU A 353 23.19 3.08 -16.76
C LEU A 353 21.99 2.83 -17.69
N ASN A 354 21.59 3.88 -18.40
CA ASN A 354 20.53 3.82 -19.41
C ASN A 354 21.10 3.44 -20.79
N ALA A 355 20.21 3.36 -21.80
CA ALA A 355 20.58 3.06 -23.18
C ALA A 355 21.65 3.99 -23.76
N ASP A 356 21.68 5.27 -23.37
CA ASP A 356 22.71 6.20 -23.85
C ASP A 356 24.09 5.90 -23.26
N ALA A 357 24.14 5.38 -22.03
CA ALA A 357 25.39 5.00 -21.37
C ALA A 357 25.97 3.69 -21.95
N HIS A 358 25.17 2.61 -21.99
CA HIS A 358 25.66 1.28 -22.37
C HIS A 358 25.37 0.89 -23.83
N GLY A 359 24.51 1.61 -24.53
CA GLY A 359 24.22 1.41 -25.96
C GLY A 359 23.19 0.32 -26.28
N ILE A 360 22.56 -0.29 -25.28
CA ILE A 360 21.54 -1.33 -25.46
C ILE A 360 20.15 -0.65 -25.35
N ALA A 361 19.47 -0.49 -26.48
CA ALA A 361 18.15 0.14 -26.49
C ALA A 361 17.18 -0.59 -25.54
N GLY A 362 16.44 0.18 -24.74
CA GLY A 362 15.40 -0.36 -23.86
C GLY A 362 15.88 -1.09 -22.61
N LEU A 363 17.19 -1.17 -22.34
CA LEU A 363 17.75 -1.69 -21.08
C LEU A 363 18.10 -0.54 -20.14
N ASN A 364 17.70 -0.66 -18.87
CA ASN A 364 18.17 0.18 -17.78
C ASN A 364 18.81 -0.70 -16.70
N LEU A 365 20.05 -0.38 -16.32
CA LEU A 365 20.85 -1.17 -15.38
C LEU A 365 21.30 -0.28 -14.23
N THR A 366 20.95 -0.62 -13.00
CA THR A 366 21.52 0.03 -11.81
C THR A 366 22.58 -0.87 -11.20
N VAL A 367 23.78 -0.34 -10.97
CA VAL A 367 24.92 -1.08 -10.42
C VAL A 367 25.15 -0.73 -8.96
N GLY A 368 25.30 -1.74 -8.11
CA GLY A 368 25.53 -1.56 -6.66
C GLY A 368 26.99 -1.72 -6.24
N SER A 369 27.79 -2.42 -7.06
CA SER A 369 29.19 -2.74 -6.75
C SER A 369 30.02 -2.90 -8.01
N ALA A 370 31.33 -2.79 -7.88
CA ALA A 370 32.25 -3.24 -8.91
C ALA A 370 32.19 -4.77 -9.09
N GLY A 371 32.56 -5.26 -10.26
CA GLY A 371 32.54 -6.67 -10.61
C GLY A 371 31.96 -6.95 -12.00
N ASN A 372 32.09 -8.20 -12.43
CA ASN A 372 31.53 -8.69 -13.68
C ASN A 372 30.17 -9.34 -13.42
N GLN A 373 29.16 -8.98 -14.20
CA GLN A 373 27.84 -9.61 -14.20
C GLN A 373 27.33 -9.78 -15.61
N THR A 374 26.48 -10.79 -15.80
CA THR A 374 25.76 -11.00 -17.05
C THR A 374 24.32 -10.56 -16.87
N VAL A 375 23.84 -9.67 -17.74
CA VAL A 375 22.44 -9.26 -17.81
C VAL A 375 21.78 -10.03 -18.96
N GLU A 376 20.76 -10.83 -18.65
CA GLU A 376 19.98 -11.56 -19.63
C GLU A 376 18.65 -10.86 -19.86
N ILE A 377 18.34 -10.57 -21.12
CA ILE A 377 17.06 -10.02 -21.56
C ILE A 377 16.28 -11.12 -22.25
N ALA A 378 15.11 -11.45 -21.71
CA ALA A 378 14.22 -12.48 -22.24
C ALA A 378 12.79 -11.95 -22.38
N SER A 379 11.96 -12.68 -23.12
CA SER A 379 10.50 -12.44 -23.09
C SER A 379 9.97 -12.73 -21.68
N ASP A 380 8.99 -11.93 -21.23
CA ASP A 380 8.35 -12.10 -19.93
C ASP A 380 7.33 -13.25 -19.98
N SER A 381 7.84 -14.48 -20.04
CA SER A 381 7.04 -15.71 -20.14
C SER A 381 6.13 -15.91 -18.92
N GLU A 382 6.57 -15.45 -17.75
CA GLU A 382 5.80 -15.56 -16.51
C GLU A 382 4.52 -14.72 -16.56
N ALA A 383 4.62 -13.46 -16.99
CA ALA A 383 3.44 -12.61 -17.15
C ALA A 383 2.44 -13.15 -18.17
N VAL A 384 2.93 -13.68 -19.30
CA VAL A 384 2.06 -14.31 -20.32
C VAL A 384 1.38 -15.56 -19.72
N ARG A 385 2.11 -16.37 -18.95
CA ARG A 385 1.56 -17.56 -18.32
C ARG A 385 0.46 -17.24 -17.33
N GLU A 386 0.73 -16.31 -16.41
CA GLU A 386 -0.25 -15.86 -15.41
C GLU A 386 -1.54 -15.38 -16.09
N GLN A 387 -1.41 -14.64 -17.19
CA GLN A 387 -2.56 -14.13 -17.92
C GLN A 387 -3.37 -15.23 -18.64
N VAL A 388 -2.72 -16.27 -19.16
CA VAL A 388 -3.40 -17.43 -19.73
C VAL A 388 -4.13 -18.22 -18.64
N ASP A 389 -3.52 -18.43 -17.48
CA ASP A 389 -4.12 -19.14 -16.36
C ASP A 389 -5.33 -18.38 -15.80
N GLU A 390 -5.23 -17.05 -15.67
CA GLU A 390 -6.34 -16.20 -15.23
C GLU A 390 -7.51 -16.26 -16.23
N PHE A 391 -7.22 -16.23 -17.54
CA PHE A 391 -8.23 -16.42 -18.58
C PHE A 391 -8.95 -17.76 -18.43
N VAL A 392 -8.20 -18.86 -18.30
CA VAL A 392 -8.75 -20.21 -18.13
C VAL A 392 -9.63 -20.27 -16.89
N SER A 393 -9.17 -19.69 -15.78
CA SER A 393 -9.91 -19.60 -14.51
C SER A 393 -11.24 -18.86 -14.67
N ARG A 394 -11.23 -17.65 -15.24
CA ARG A 394 -12.45 -16.84 -15.43
C ARG A 394 -13.44 -17.49 -16.40
N TYR A 395 -12.95 -18.06 -17.49
CA TYR A 395 -13.78 -18.82 -18.41
C TYR A 395 -14.46 -20.01 -17.71
N ASN A 396 -13.69 -20.76 -16.92
CA ASN A 396 -14.19 -21.90 -16.16
C ASN A 396 -15.22 -21.50 -15.11
N ALA A 397 -15.02 -20.38 -14.41
CA ALA A 397 -15.97 -19.87 -13.43
C ALA A 397 -17.34 -19.53 -14.05
N VAL A 398 -17.36 -19.00 -15.28
CA VAL A 398 -18.60 -18.77 -16.04
C VAL A 398 -19.27 -20.10 -16.39
N GLN A 399 -18.54 -21.05 -16.97
CA GLN A 399 -19.08 -22.34 -17.39
C GLN A 399 -19.59 -23.18 -16.20
N GLU A 400 -18.90 -23.14 -15.06
CA GLU A 400 -19.37 -23.75 -13.81
C GLU A 400 -20.67 -23.12 -13.32
N LEU A 401 -20.76 -21.78 -13.32
CA LEU A 401 -21.97 -21.09 -12.89
C LEU A 401 -23.16 -21.49 -13.77
N ILE A 402 -22.98 -21.48 -15.10
CA ILE A 402 -24.02 -21.91 -16.04
C ILE A 402 -24.42 -23.35 -15.74
N THR A 403 -23.44 -24.27 -15.67
CA THR A 403 -23.69 -25.69 -15.40
C THR A 403 -24.48 -25.87 -14.11
N ARG A 404 -24.07 -25.21 -13.03
CA ARG A 404 -24.73 -25.26 -11.72
C ARG A 404 -26.16 -24.73 -11.77
N GLN A 405 -26.40 -23.63 -12.48
CA GLN A 405 -27.73 -23.03 -12.55
C GLN A 405 -28.67 -23.71 -13.54
N THR A 406 -28.17 -24.49 -14.51
CA THR A 406 -28.99 -25.24 -15.48
C THR A 406 -29.12 -26.73 -15.18
N ARG A 407 -28.42 -27.26 -14.16
CA ARG A 407 -28.41 -28.69 -13.85
C ARG A 407 -29.80 -29.21 -13.45
N VAL A 408 -30.12 -30.41 -13.91
CA VAL A 408 -31.24 -31.22 -13.40
C VAL A 408 -30.64 -32.44 -12.75
N GLU A 409 -31.00 -32.70 -11.49
CA GLU A 409 -30.53 -33.86 -10.74
C GLU A 409 -31.72 -34.73 -10.35
N THR A 410 -31.55 -36.04 -10.40
CA THR A 410 -32.50 -36.98 -9.82
C THR A 410 -31.91 -37.52 -8.54
N GLY A 411 -32.58 -37.27 -7.41
CA GLY A 411 -32.21 -37.80 -6.11
C GLY A 411 -32.39 -39.32 -6.02
N ASN A 412 -31.82 -39.92 -4.98
CA ASN A 412 -31.87 -41.38 -4.77
C ASN A 412 -33.29 -41.93 -4.62
N ASP A 413 -34.24 -41.09 -4.22
CA ASP A 413 -35.66 -41.44 -4.04
C ASP A 413 -36.49 -41.26 -5.34
N GLY A 414 -35.83 -40.93 -6.46
CA GLY A 414 -36.48 -40.65 -7.75
C GLY A 414 -37.00 -39.22 -7.89
N GLU A 415 -36.80 -38.36 -6.89
CA GLU A 415 -37.19 -36.94 -6.94
C GLU A 415 -36.31 -36.14 -7.91
N VAL A 416 -36.93 -35.37 -8.80
CA VAL A 416 -36.23 -34.53 -9.78
C VAL A 416 -36.04 -33.11 -9.21
N ASN A 417 -34.81 -32.76 -8.88
CA ASN A 417 -34.40 -31.44 -8.46
C ASN A 417 -33.97 -30.60 -9.66
N THR A 418 -34.71 -29.52 -9.92
CA THR A 418 -34.41 -28.56 -10.99
C THR A 418 -33.76 -27.31 -10.41
N SER A 419 -32.71 -26.84 -11.07
CA SER A 419 -32.05 -25.57 -10.77
C SER A 419 -32.81 -24.40 -11.39
N ILE A 420 -32.49 -23.17 -10.98
CA ILE A 420 -33.22 -21.94 -11.35
C ILE A 420 -33.38 -21.73 -12.87
N PHE A 421 -32.48 -22.27 -13.69
CA PHE A 421 -32.43 -22.11 -15.14
C PHE A 421 -32.46 -23.44 -15.92
N SER A 422 -32.90 -24.55 -15.32
CA SER A 422 -32.89 -25.87 -15.99
C SER A 422 -33.68 -25.95 -17.30
N GLY A 423 -34.65 -25.06 -17.53
CA GLY A 423 -35.41 -24.95 -18.78
C GLY A 423 -35.05 -23.73 -19.65
N ASN A 424 -34.08 -22.92 -19.25
CA ASN A 424 -33.74 -21.67 -19.92
C ASN A 424 -32.83 -21.94 -21.13
N ARG A 425 -33.36 -21.76 -22.35
CA ARG A 425 -32.62 -22.08 -23.59
C ARG A 425 -31.53 -21.07 -23.88
N GLU A 426 -31.72 -19.83 -23.46
CA GLU A 426 -30.79 -18.72 -23.68
C GLU A 426 -29.49 -18.95 -22.91
N ILE A 427 -29.56 -19.40 -21.65
CA ILE A 427 -28.38 -19.72 -20.84
C ILE A 427 -27.67 -20.96 -21.35
N GLY A 428 -28.42 -21.99 -21.76
CA GLY A 428 -27.84 -23.16 -22.43
C GLY A 428 -27.17 -22.81 -23.76
N SER A 429 -27.69 -21.82 -24.50
CA SER A 429 -27.09 -21.34 -25.74
C SER A 429 -25.82 -20.54 -25.48
N LEU A 430 -25.81 -19.66 -24.46
CA LEU A 430 -24.60 -18.96 -24.02
C LEU A 430 -23.44 -19.94 -23.74
N SER A 431 -23.67 -21.03 -23.00
CA SER A 431 -22.62 -22.01 -22.72
C SER A 431 -22.03 -22.63 -23.99
N ARG A 432 -22.88 -22.95 -24.98
CA ARG A 432 -22.46 -23.47 -26.29
C ARG A 432 -21.72 -22.41 -27.11
N ASP A 433 -22.21 -21.18 -27.12
CA ASP A 433 -21.60 -20.07 -27.88
C ASP A 433 -20.22 -19.73 -27.32
N LEU A 434 -20.06 -19.68 -26.00
CA LEU A 434 -18.77 -19.52 -25.33
C LEU A 434 -17.80 -20.65 -25.71
N ARG A 435 -18.27 -21.90 -25.66
CA ARG A 435 -17.45 -23.05 -26.06
C ARG A 435 -17.04 -22.99 -27.53
N ASN A 436 -17.97 -22.61 -28.40
CA ASN A 436 -17.71 -22.46 -29.83
C ASN A 436 -16.69 -21.34 -30.07
N ALA A 437 -16.82 -20.18 -29.41
CA ALA A 437 -15.89 -19.07 -29.54
C ALA A 437 -14.44 -19.47 -29.20
N VAL A 438 -14.25 -20.37 -28.23
CA VAL A 438 -12.94 -20.90 -27.86
C VAL A 438 -12.45 -21.99 -28.82
N PHE A 439 -13.34 -22.84 -29.33
CA PHE A 439 -12.98 -23.98 -30.16
C PHE A 439 -12.67 -23.62 -31.63
N VAL A 440 -13.21 -22.50 -32.12
CA VAL A 440 -13.04 -22.06 -33.51
C VAL A 440 -11.56 -21.81 -33.78
N ALA A 441 -11.09 -22.31 -34.92
CA ALA A 441 -9.72 -22.08 -35.33
C ALA A 441 -9.51 -20.66 -35.82
N SER A 442 -8.35 -20.09 -35.51
CA SER A 442 -7.87 -18.84 -36.06
C SER A 442 -6.86 -19.15 -37.16
N GLU A 443 -6.98 -18.48 -38.30
CA GLU A 443 -5.94 -18.49 -39.32
C GLU A 443 -4.85 -17.52 -38.88
N ILE A 444 -3.65 -18.03 -38.64
CA ILE A 444 -2.48 -17.24 -38.27
C ILE A 444 -1.62 -17.10 -39.52
N GLN A 445 -1.21 -15.88 -39.83
CA GLN A 445 -0.38 -15.59 -41.00
C GLN A 445 0.91 -16.43 -40.95
N ASP A 446 1.30 -17.02 -42.08
CA ASP A 446 2.50 -17.86 -42.26
C ASP A 446 2.60 -19.15 -41.40
N VAL A 447 1.69 -19.35 -40.46
CA VAL A 447 1.61 -20.50 -39.55
C VAL A 447 0.44 -21.42 -39.94
N GLY A 448 -0.63 -20.85 -40.48
CA GLY A 448 -1.86 -21.53 -40.88
C GLY A 448 -2.89 -21.64 -39.75
N VAL A 449 -3.85 -22.54 -39.91
CA VAL A 449 -4.98 -22.70 -38.99
C VAL A 449 -4.51 -23.26 -37.64
N ARG A 450 -4.81 -22.56 -36.54
CA ARG A 450 -4.44 -22.91 -35.16
C ARG A 450 -5.61 -22.75 -34.18
N ARG A 451 -5.54 -23.45 -33.05
CA ARG A 451 -6.52 -23.47 -31.95
C ARG A 451 -5.76 -23.57 -30.62
N LEU A 452 -6.42 -23.29 -29.50
CA LEU A 452 -5.82 -23.45 -28.16
C LEU A 452 -5.20 -24.84 -27.93
N GLN A 453 -5.81 -25.90 -28.47
CA GLN A 453 -5.29 -27.27 -28.34
C GLN A 453 -3.88 -27.44 -28.93
N ASN A 454 -3.50 -26.62 -29.91
CA ASN A 454 -2.16 -26.63 -30.51
C ASN A 454 -1.10 -26.03 -29.57
N TYR A 455 -1.54 -25.36 -28.49
CA TYR A 455 -0.72 -24.70 -27.49
C TYR A 455 -0.92 -25.30 -26.09
N GLY A 456 -1.40 -26.56 -26.01
CA GLY A 456 -1.50 -27.31 -24.76
C GLY A 456 -2.76 -27.04 -23.92
N VAL A 457 -3.69 -26.18 -24.37
CA VAL A 457 -4.94 -25.87 -23.66
C VAL A 457 -6.15 -26.45 -24.38
N ASP A 458 -6.96 -27.27 -23.72
CA ASP A 458 -8.12 -27.93 -24.34
C ASP A 458 -9.27 -28.10 -23.34
N PHE A 459 -10.42 -28.57 -23.81
CA PHE A 459 -11.56 -28.90 -22.98
C PHE A 459 -11.37 -30.21 -22.23
N ALA A 460 -11.59 -30.19 -20.91
CA ALA A 460 -11.67 -31.40 -20.10
C ALA A 460 -12.77 -32.34 -20.61
N ARG A 461 -12.45 -33.64 -20.72
CA ARG A 461 -13.26 -34.62 -21.45
C ARG A 461 -14.71 -34.63 -20.95
N GLY A 462 -15.66 -34.44 -21.89
CA GLY A 462 -17.09 -34.46 -21.58
C GLY A 462 -17.61 -33.21 -20.86
N THR A 463 -16.79 -32.17 -20.69
CA THR A 463 -17.18 -30.92 -20.01
C THR A 463 -16.99 -29.70 -20.91
N ASN A 464 -17.48 -28.55 -20.46
CA ASN A 464 -17.21 -27.25 -21.08
C ASN A 464 -16.07 -26.49 -20.41
N ARG A 465 -15.29 -27.15 -19.54
CA ARG A 465 -14.17 -26.54 -18.79
C ARG A 465 -12.87 -26.64 -19.60
N LEU A 466 -12.07 -25.60 -19.57
CA LEU A 466 -10.69 -25.60 -20.08
C LEU A 466 -9.72 -26.15 -19.05
N GLU A 467 -8.72 -26.88 -19.52
CA GLU A 467 -7.58 -27.38 -18.74
C GLU A 467 -6.30 -27.25 -19.56
N VAL A 468 -5.17 -27.04 -18.87
CA VAL A 468 -3.85 -27.22 -19.49
C VAL A 468 -3.59 -28.73 -19.55
N ARG A 469 -3.65 -29.29 -20.77
CA ARG A 469 -3.42 -30.71 -21.03
C ARG A 469 -1.95 -31.05 -21.16
N ASP A 470 -1.17 -30.11 -21.68
CA ASP A 470 0.25 -30.27 -21.90
C ASP A 470 0.98 -29.01 -21.48
N GLU A 471 1.53 -29.08 -20.27
CA GLU A 471 2.30 -28.02 -19.63
C GLU A 471 3.56 -27.67 -20.43
N SER A 472 4.18 -28.67 -21.07
CA SER A 472 5.41 -28.49 -21.83
C SER A 472 5.15 -27.75 -23.14
N VAL A 473 4.05 -28.08 -23.83
CA VAL A 473 3.64 -27.41 -25.07
C VAL A 473 3.21 -25.97 -24.80
N LEU A 474 2.51 -25.71 -23.69
CA LEU A 474 2.15 -24.35 -23.30
C LEU A 474 3.39 -23.52 -22.95
N THR A 475 4.33 -24.09 -22.18
CA THR A 475 5.58 -23.41 -21.81
C THR A 475 6.45 -23.10 -23.04
N ASP A 476 6.56 -24.05 -23.98
CA ASP A 476 7.26 -23.83 -25.26
C ASP A 476 6.59 -22.74 -26.08
N ALA A 477 5.26 -22.76 -26.17
CA ALA A 477 4.52 -21.74 -26.89
C ALA A 477 4.76 -20.34 -26.35
N ILE A 478 4.75 -20.18 -25.03
CA ILE A 478 4.94 -18.91 -24.35
C ILE A 478 6.37 -18.41 -24.52
N SER A 479 7.36 -19.28 -24.32
CA SER A 479 8.77 -18.87 -24.32
C SER A 479 9.35 -18.70 -25.73
N ASN A 480 8.99 -19.59 -26.66
CA ASN A 480 9.63 -19.69 -27.96
C ASN A 480 8.75 -19.21 -29.12
N ARG A 481 7.43 -19.11 -28.93
CA ARG A 481 6.47 -18.73 -29.99
C ARG A 481 5.45 -17.65 -29.52
N PRO A 482 5.89 -16.58 -28.83
CA PRO A 482 4.97 -15.59 -28.25
C PRO A 482 4.16 -14.83 -29.32
N ASP A 483 4.71 -14.60 -30.51
CA ASP A 483 3.98 -13.96 -31.61
C ASP A 483 2.80 -14.81 -32.10
N GLU A 484 2.96 -16.14 -32.16
CA GLU A 484 1.85 -17.02 -32.56
C GLU A 484 0.72 -16.99 -31.52
N LEU A 485 1.07 -16.96 -30.22
CA LEU A 485 0.08 -16.83 -29.16
C LEU A 485 -0.62 -15.46 -29.21
N ARG A 486 0.13 -14.38 -29.44
CA ARG A 486 -0.45 -13.05 -29.65
C ARG A 486 -1.48 -13.10 -30.76
N ASP A 487 -1.13 -13.66 -31.92
CA ASP A 487 -2.02 -13.67 -33.07
C ASP A 487 -3.25 -14.57 -32.81
N LEU A 488 -3.09 -15.71 -32.13
CA LEU A 488 -4.22 -16.54 -31.72
C LEU A 488 -5.23 -15.77 -30.85
N PHE A 489 -4.74 -15.02 -29.87
CA PHE A 489 -5.58 -14.31 -28.91
C PHE A 489 -6.12 -13.00 -29.46
N MET A 490 -5.29 -12.23 -30.15
CA MET A 490 -5.47 -10.79 -30.38
C MET A 490 -5.65 -10.38 -31.85
N THR A 491 -5.66 -11.31 -32.82
CA THR A 491 -5.96 -10.93 -34.21
C THR A 491 -7.30 -10.21 -34.29
N SER A 492 -7.33 -9.02 -34.88
CA SER A 492 -8.55 -8.21 -34.93
C SER A 492 -9.67 -8.94 -35.67
N GLY A 493 -10.84 -9.03 -35.05
CA GLY A 493 -12.06 -9.65 -35.59
C GLY A 493 -12.10 -11.18 -35.56
N THR A 494 -10.96 -11.87 -35.54
CA THR A 494 -10.88 -13.35 -35.58
C THR A 494 -10.18 -13.97 -34.38
N GLY A 495 -9.50 -13.16 -33.56
CA GLY A 495 -8.80 -13.57 -32.35
C GLY A 495 -9.76 -14.10 -31.29
N LEU A 496 -9.22 -14.88 -30.35
CA LEU A 496 -9.99 -15.42 -29.23
C LEU A 496 -10.66 -14.31 -28.39
N VAL A 497 -9.94 -13.23 -28.11
CA VAL A 497 -10.41 -12.10 -27.30
C VAL A 497 -11.65 -11.46 -27.91
N ASP A 498 -11.60 -11.10 -29.20
CA ASP A 498 -12.71 -10.45 -29.89
C ASP A 498 -13.94 -11.37 -30.02
N ARG A 499 -13.72 -12.66 -30.31
CA ARG A 499 -14.82 -13.65 -30.41
C ARG A 499 -15.54 -13.86 -29.08
N LEU A 500 -14.77 -13.96 -27.99
CA LEU A 500 -15.35 -14.11 -26.65
C LEU A 500 -16.05 -12.83 -26.21
N LYS A 501 -15.46 -11.66 -26.42
CA LYS A 501 -16.11 -10.37 -26.16
C LYS A 501 -17.42 -10.22 -26.93
N ALA A 502 -17.42 -10.50 -28.23
CA ALA A 502 -18.63 -10.45 -29.03
C ALA A 502 -19.72 -11.42 -28.52
N THR A 503 -19.33 -12.57 -27.97
CA THR A 503 -20.25 -13.54 -27.37
C THR A 503 -20.80 -13.04 -26.03
N THR A 504 -19.94 -12.53 -25.14
CA THR A 504 -20.35 -12.01 -23.83
C THR A 504 -21.18 -10.74 -23.97
N ASP A 505 -20.83 -9.83 -24.88
CA ASP A 505 -21.55 -8.57 -25.15
C ASP A 505 -23.00 -8.80 -25.58
N ARG A 506 -23.26 -9.80 -26.42
CA ARG A 506 -24.64 -10.17 -26.80
C ARG A 506 -25.50 -10.54 -25.59
N PHE A 507 -24.89 -11.00 -24.51
CA PHE A 507 -25.57 -11.37 -23.29
C PHE A 507 -25.68 -10.22 -22.29
N ILE A 508 -24.60 -9.48 -22.04
CA ILE A 508 -24.52 -8.51 -20.93
C ILE A 508 -24.66 -7.04 -21.31
N SER A 509 -24.51 -6.67 -22.60
CA SER A 509 -24.68 -5.28 -23.04
C SER A 509 -26.07 -4.75 -22.69
N ALA A 510 -26.25 -3.42 -22.68
CA ALA A 510 -27.53 -2.79 -22.31
C ALA A 510 -28.75 -3.35 -23.09
N ASN A 511 -28.57 -3.72 -24.36
CA ASN A 511 -29.61 -4.36 -25.20
C ASN A 511 -29.46 -5.89 -25.31
N GLY A 512 -28.61 -6.47 -24.47
CA GLY A 512 -28.28 -7.88 -24.43
C GLY A 512 -29.40 -8.76 -23.89
N THR A 513 -29.15 -10.05 -23.84
CA THR A 513 -30.12 -11.04 -23.35
C THR A 513 -30.43 -10.87 -21.87
N ALA A 514 -29.43 -10.73 -20.99
CA ALA A 514 -29.65 -10.67 -19.55
C ALA A 514 -30.48 -9.43 -19.12
N PRO A 515 -30.14 -8.19 -19.54
CA PRO A 515 -30.95 -7.03 -19.16
C PRO A 515 -32.42 -7.14 -19.61
N ARG A 516 -32.68 -7.58 -20.85
CA ARG A 516 -34.04 -7.78 -21.36
C ARG A 516 -34.82 -8.86 -20.60
N GLN A 517 -34.16 -9.93 -20.16
CA GLN A 517 -34.80 -10.96 -19.33
C GLN A 517 -35.11 -10.41 -17.94
N SER A 518 -34.17 -9.66 -17.35
CA SER A 518 -34.34 -9.04 -16.05
C SER A 518 -35.48 -8.02 -16.04
N GLU A 519 -35.58 -7.15 -17.04
CA GLU A 519 -36.69 -6.20 -17.17
C GLU A 519 -38.05 -6.91 -17.25
N ARG A 520 -38.15 -8.01 -18.02
CA ARG A 520 -39.38 -8.79 -18.12
C ARG A 520 -39.78 -9.45 -16.79
N LEU A 521 -38.82 -9.98 -16.05
CA LEU A 521 -39.07 -10.57 -14.73
C LEU A 521 -39.46 -9.52 -13.69
N GLN A 522 -38.83 -8.34 -13.73
CA GLN A 522 -39.20 -7.21 -12.87
C GLN A 522 -40.62 -6.72 -13.15
N ALA A 523 -40.98 -6.55 -14.43
CA ALA A 523 -42.34 -6.18 -14.82
C ALA A 523 -43.36 -7.23 -14.36
N ARG A 524 -43.06 -8.52 -14.53
CA ARG A 524 -43.91 -9.62 -14.05
C ARG A 524 -44.07 -9.59 -12.53
N ASN A 525 -43.01 -9.33 -11.78
CA ASN A 525 -43.09 -9.19 -10.32
C ASN A 525 -43.97 -8.00 -9.90
N GLN A 526 -43.87 -6.86 -10.59
CA GLN A 526 -44.75 -5.71 -10.34
C GLN A 526 -46.21 -6.04 -10.63
N ASP A 527 -46.50 -6.80 -11.69
CA ASP A 527 -47.86 -7.26 -12.00
C ASP A 527 -48.39 -8.23 -10.94
N LEU A 528 -47.55 -9.16 -10.45
CA LEU A 528 -47.87 -10.07 -9.36
C LEU A 528 -48.15 -9.30 -8.06
N ASP A 529 -47.37 -8.27 -7.74
CA ASP A 529 -47.59 -7.40 -6.56
C ASP A 529 -48.95 -6.69 -6.63
N ARG A 530 -49.33 -6.18 -7.80
CA ARG A 530 -50.67 -5.58 -8.00
C ARG A 530 -51.78 -6.60 -7.77
N GLN A 531 -51.65 -7.81 -8.33
CA GLN A 531 -52.63 -8.89 -8.14
C GLN A 531 -52.75 -9.32 -6.67
N ILE A 532 -51.62 -9.47 -5.98
CA ILE A 532 -51.61 -9.79 -4.54
C ILE A 532 -52.33 -8.69 -3.76
N GLY A 533 -52.01 -7.42 -4.01
CA GLY A 533 -52.66 -6.30 -3.34
C GLY A 533 -54.17 -6.22 -3.60
N ASP A 534 -54.63 -6.54 -4.82
CA ASP A 534 -56.06 -6.62 -5.16
C ASP A 534 -56.77 -7.73 -4.39
N ILE A 535 -56.18 -8.93 -4.33
CA ILE A 535 -56.75 -10.06 -3.58
C ILE A 535 -56.77 -9.74 -2.08
N GLU A 536 -55.68 -9.19 -1.53
CA GLU A 536 -55.61 -8.80 -0.11
C GLU A 536 -56.69 -7.78 0.27
N ARG A 537 -56.94 -6.77 -0.58
CA ARG A 537 -58.05 -5.81 -0.37
C ARG A 537 -59.42 -6.49 -0.34
N ARG A 538 -59.68 -7.42 -1.27
CA ARG A 538 -60.94 -8.19 -1.31
C ARG A 538 -61.11 -9.05 -0.07
N LEU A 539 -60.05 -9.75 0.34
CA LEU A 539 -60.03 -10.57 1.55
C LEU A 539 -60.32 -9.74 2.81
N LEU A 540 -59.75 -8.53 2.92
CA LEU A 540 -60.04 -7.62 4.03
C LEU A 540 -61.52 -7.18 4.07
N GLN A 541 -62.12 -6.89 2.91
CA GLN A 541 -63.54 -6.54 2.82
C GLN A 541 -64.44 -7.74 3.19
N GLN A 542 -64.11 -8.93 2.69
CA GLN A 542 -64.84 -10.16 3.02
C GLN A 542 -64.76 -10.48 4.51
N ARG A 543 -63.58 -10.36 5.13
CA ARG A 543 -63.40 -10.50 6.57
C ARG A 543 -64.28 -9.52 7.34
N LYS A 544 -64.26 -8.23 7.00
CA LYS A 544 -65.11 -7.22 7.65
C LYS A 544 -66.60 -7.53 7.52
N LEU A 545 -67.04 -8.00 6.34
CA LEU A 545 -68.42 -8.40 6.12
C LEU A 545 -68.79 -9.61 7.00
N MET A 546 -67.97 -10.66 7.01
CA MET A 546 -68.19 -11.83 7.85
C MET A 546 -68.23 -11.44 9.33
N GLU A 547 -67.26 -10.67 9.82
CA GLU A 547 -67.23 -10.11 11.18
C GLU A 547 -68.53 -9.37 11.51
N SER A 548 -69.00 -8.48 10.63
CA SER A 548 -70.25 -7.73 10.84
C SER A 548 -71.49 -8.63 10.86
N GLN A 549 -71.52 -9.67 10.02
CA GLN A 549 -72.62 -10.64 9.98
C GLN A 549 -72.66 -11.48 11.26
N PHE A 550 -71.49 -11.93 11.75
CA PHE A 550 -71.39 -12.66 13.01
C PHE A 550 -71.79 -11.80 14.21
N LEU A 551 -71.35 -10.53 14.26
CA LEU A 551 -71.77 -9.60 15.31
C LEU A 551 -73.29 -9.31 15.27
N ALA A 552 -73.87 -9.14 14.08
CA ALA A 552 -75.31 -8.95 13.93
C ALA A 552 -76.10 -10.19 14.35
N MET A 553 -75.60 -11.39 14.03
CA MET A 553 -76.17 -12.66 14.49
C MET A 553 -76.09 -12.79 16.02
N GLU A 554 -74.96 -12.42 16.63
CA GLU A 554 -74.79 -12.42 18.09
C GLU A 554 -75.80 -11.47 18.78
N GLN A 555 -75.98 -10.26 18.24
CA GLN A 555 -77.00 -9.33 18.74
C GLN A 555 -78.43 -9.86 18.55
N ALA A 556 -78.74 -10.45 17.40
CA ALA A 556 -80.05 -11.04 17.14
C ALA A 556 -80.34 -12.21 18.09
N GLN A 557 -79.35 -13.07 18.33
CA GLN A 557 -79.44 -14.19 19.26
C GLN A 557 -79.61 -13.69 20.70
N SER A 558 -78.89 -12.64 21.11
CA SER A 558 -79.07 -11.99 22.41
C SER A 558 -80.51 -11.47 22.58
N ARG A 559 -81.08 -10.81 21.56
CA ARG A 559 -82.48 -10.35 21.58
C ARG A 559 -83.47 -11.52 21.66
N ILE A 560 -83.25 -12.60 20.93
CA ILE A 560 -84.08 -13.81 20.98
C ILE A 560 -84.00 -14.44 22.38
N GLN A 561 -82.81 -14.54 22.97
CA GLN A 561 -82.63 -15.04 24.34
C GLN A 561 -83.33 -14.15 25.37
N GLN A 562 -83.28 -12.82 25.21
CA GLN A 562 -84.06 -11.88 26.04
C GLN A 562 -85.57 -12.06 25.88
N GLN A 563 -86.06 -12.23 24.64
CA GLN A 563 -87.48 -12.48 24.37
C GLN A 563 -87.94 -13.83 24.92
N MET A 564 -87.15 -14.89 24.75
CA MET A 564 -87.39 -16.22 25.34
C MET A 564 -87.38 -16.15 26.87
N GLY A 565 -86.42 -15.44 27.47
CA GLY A 565 -86.36 -15.23 28.91
C GLY A 565 -87.54 -14.41 29.45
N ASN A 566 -88.04 -13.44 28.68
CA ASN A 566 -89.25 -12.70 29.02
C ASN A 566 -90.52 -13.55 28.87
N LEU A 567 -90.62 -14.37 27.81
CA LEU A 567 -91.72 -15.32 27.62
C LEU A 567 -91.76 -16.36 28.74
N LEU A 568 -90.62 -16.94 29.11
CA LEU A 568 -90.52 -17.86 30.24
C LEU A 568 -90.96 -17.20 31.55
N ARG A 569 -90.56 -15.96 31.80
CA ARG A 569 -91.04 -15.19 32.95
C ARG A 569 -92.55 -14.87 32.90
N MET A 570 -93.14 -14.72 31.72
CA MET A 570 -94.60 -14.58 31.56
C MET A 570 -95.37 -15.90 31.76
N PHE A 571 -94.71 -17.06 31.64
CA PHE A 571 -95.31 -18.36 31.95
C PHE A 571 -95.13 -18.77 33.43
N GLU A 572 -94.23 -18.11 34.16
CA GLU A 572 -93.96 -18.33 35.59
C GLU A 572 -94.72 -17.37 36.53
N SER A 573 -95.47 -16.39 36.00
CA SER A 573 -96.41 -15.53 36.74
C SER A 573 -97.86 -15.84 36.37
#